data_AF-A0A3E2CK48-F1
#
_entry.id   AF-A0A3E2CK48-F1
#
_cell.length_a   1.000
_cell.length_b   1.000
_cell.length_c   1.000
_cell.angle_alpha   90.00
_cell.angle_beta   90.00
_cell.angle_gamma   90.00
#
_symmetry.space_group_name_H-M   'P 1'
#
loop_
_entity.id
_entity.type
_entity.pdbx_description
1 polymer ?
#
loop_
_entity_poly.entity_id
_entity_poly.type
_entity_poly.pdbx_seq_one_letter_code
_entity_poly.pdbx_strand_id
1 'polypeptide(L)'
;IFALGTNGPPHDDSVLQHMVDVAKGRPVYFVTTRVPQPWQDATNDSLRKFAATHHNVGIIDWHGLSNGHSEYLTDDGVHLTPIGGPQYAKMIRLAVCGG
;
A
#
# COMPACT_ATOMS: atom_id res chain seq x y z
N ILE A 1 6.20 4.76 -6.28
CA ILE A 1 5.51 4.06 -5.17
C ILE A 1 4.56 5.06 -4.53
N PHE A 2 3.32 4.68 -4.31
CA PHE A 2 2.33 5.46 -3.59
C PHE A 2 1.86 4.69 -2.36
N ALA A 3 2.17 5.22 -1.18
CA ALA A 3 1.75 4.69 0.12
C ALA A 3 0.71 5.63 0.74
N LEU A 4 -0.43 5.75 0.07
CA LEU A 4 -1.55 6.60 0.47
C LEU A 4 -2.78 5.72 0.76
N GLY A 5 -3.74 6.24 1.51
CA GLY A 5 -4.97 5.53 1.86
C GLY A 5 -5.21 5.38 3.37
N THR A 6 -4.16 5.47 4.19
CA THR A 6 -4.26 5.33 5.65
C THR A 6 -5.22 6.36 6.25
N ASN A 7 -5.16 7.60 5.76
CA ASN A 7 -5.97 8.72 6.26
C ASN A 7 -7.31 8.89 5.54
N GLY A 8 -7.67 7.95 4.65
CA GLY A 8 -8.92 7.98 3.90
C GLY A 8 -8.77 7.31 2.53
N PRO A 9 -9.86 6.71 2.00
CA PRO A 9 -9.83 6.03 0.71
C PRO A 9 -9.61 7.01 -0.46
N PRO A 10 -9.13 6.55 -1.64
CA PRO A 10 -9.30 7.31 -2.87
C PRO A 10 -10.80 7.56 -3.11
N HIS A 11 -11.15 8.71 -3.70
CA HIS A 11 -12.55 9.03 -3.97
C HIS A 11 -13.17 8.03 -4.96
N ASP A 12 -12.42 7.75 -6.03
CA ASP A 12 -12.76 6.79 -7.07
C ASP A 12 -11.49 6.39 -7.86
N ASP A 13 -11.66 5.53 -8.87
CA ASP A 13 -10.57 5.06 -9.73
C ASP A 13 -9.93 6.18 -10.57
N SER A 14 -10.58 7.34 -10.77
CA SER A 14 -9.97 8.45 -11.52
C SER A 14 -8.80 9.08 -10.77
N VAL A 15 -8.85 9.07 -9.43
CA VAL A 15 -7.71 9.49 -8.59
C VAL A 15 -6.55 8.53 -8.77
N LEU A 16 -6.80 7.22 -8.76
CA LEU A 16 -5.77 6.20 -8.98
C LEU A 16 -5.18 6.30 -10.39
N GLN A 17 -6.02 6.52 -11.40
CA GLN A 17 -5.59 6.75 -12.77
C GLN A 17 -4.68 7.98 -12.87
N HIS A 18 -5.07 9.11 -12.27
CA HIS A 18 -4.26 10.32 -12.27
C HIS A 18 -2.87 10.08 -11.65
N MET A 19 -2.81 9.32 -10.55
CA MET A 19 -1.54 8.93 -9.91
C MET A 19 -0.65 8.07 -10.82
N VAL A 20 -1.24 7.23 -11.67
CA VAL A 20 -0.49 6.45 -12.66
C VAL A 20 -0.05 7.31 -13.84
N ASP A 21 -0.90 8.21 -14.33
CA ASP A 21 -0.62 9.04 -15.50
C ASP A 21 0.58 9.97 -15.25
N VAL A 22 0.70 10.54 -14.04
CA VAL A 22 1.88 11.35 -13.67
C VAL A 22 3.18 10.56 -13.67
N ALA A 23 3.12 9.22 -13.59
CA ALA A 23 4.29 8.36 -13.71
C ALA A 23 4.79 8.22 -15.16
N LYS A 24 4.03 8.67 -16.16
CA LYS A 24 4.38 8.68 -17.60
C LYS A 24 4.82 7.30 -18.11
N GLY A 25 4.03 6.27 -17.80
CA GLY A 25 4.26 4.89 -18.25
C GLY A 25 5.35 4.12 -17.49
N ARG A 26 6.02 4.74 -16.50
CA ARG A 26 6.93 4.01 -15.60
C ARG A 26 6.15 3.04 -14.71
N PRO A 27 6.79 1.97 -14.20
CA PRO A 27 6.19 1.10 -13.20
C PRO A 27 5.72 1.88 -11.96
N VAL A 28 4.49 1.63 -11.54
CA VAL A 28 3.87 2.19 -10.34
C VAL A 28 3.58 1.06 -9.36
N TYR A 29 3.71 1.35 -8.08
CA TYR A 29 3.34 0.42 -7.02
C TYR A 29 2.45 1.14 -6.01
N PHE A 30 1.29 0.56 -5.73
CA PHE A 30 0.46 0.95 -4.60
C PHE A 30 0.79 0.09 -3.39
N VAL A 31 0.86 0.70 -2.21
CA VAL A 31 1.03 -0.02 -0.94
C VAL A 31 -0.33 -0.14 -0.26
N THR A 32 -0.75 -1.36 0.06
CA THR A 32 -1.99 -1.55 0.85
C THR A 32 -1.88 -0.98 2.24
N THR A 33 -2.99 -0.54 2.82
CA THR A 33 -3.06 0.07 4.14
C THR A 33 -3.25 -0.98 5.24
N ARG A 34 -2.77 -0.66 6.44
CA ARG A 34 -3.06 -1.37 7.69
C ARG A 34 -3.44 -0.29 8.70
N VAL A 35 -4.73 -0.17 8.99
CA VAL A 35 -5.34 0.88 9.79
C VAL A 35 -6.67 0.37 10.38
N PRO A 36 -6.94 0.55 11.68
CA PRO A 36 -8.19 0.06 12.29
C PRO A 36 -9.37 1.00 11.98
N GLN A 37 -9.66 1.18 10.69
CA GLN A 37 -10.70 2.09 10.19
C GLN A 37 -11.62 1.35 9.21
N PRO A 38 -12.92 1.70 9.15
CA PRO A 38 -13.91 0.97 8.37
C PRO A 38 -13.64 0.97 6.86
N TRP A 39 -12.82 1.88 6.36
CA TRP A 39 -12.46 1.97 4.94
C TRP A 39 -11.24 1.14 4.54
N GLN A 40 -10.53 0.50 5.47
CA GLN A 40 -9.27 -0.22 5.17
C GLN A 40 -9.47 -1.25 4.05
N ASP A 41 -10.42 -2.16 4.24
CA ASP A 41 -10.58 -3.31 3.34
C ASP A 41 -11.09 -2.85 1.97
N ALA A 42 -12.05 -1.93 1.95
CA ALA A 42 -12.53 -1.33 0.70
C ALA A 42 -11.42 -0.58 -0.06
N THR A 43 -10.53 0.12 0.65
CA THR A 43 -9.36 0.79 0.05
C THR A 43 -8.42 -0.24 -0.56
N ASN A 44 -8.06 -1.28 0.20
CA ASN A 44 -7.14 -2.33 -0.25
C ASN A 44 -7.72 -3.11 -1.46
N ASP A 45 -9.01 -3.39 -1.47
CA ASP A 45 -9.69 -4.03 -2.58
C ASP A 45 -9.70 -3.16 -3.83
N SER A 46 -9.95 -1.85 -3.70
CA SER A 46 -9.87 -0.90 -4.81
C SER A 46 -8.45 -0.87 -5.41
N LEU A 47 -7.42 -0.75 -4.56
CA LEU A 47 -6.02 -0.76 -5.01
C LEU A 47 -5.69 -2.05 -5.77
N ARG A 48 -6.10 -3.22 -5.25
CA ARG A 48 -5.85 -4.53 -5.87
C ARG A 48 -6.57 -4.68 -7.21
N LYS A 49 -7.85 -4.30 -7.27
CA LYS A 49 -8.65 -4.35 -8.51
C LYS A 49 -8.07 -3.43 -9.58
N PHE A 50 -7.69 -2.22 -9.19
CA PHE A 50 -7.06 -1.26 -10.10
C PHE A 50 -5.72 -1.78 -10.63
N ALA A 51 -4.85 -2.33 -9.76
CA ALA A 51 -3.59 -2.93 -10.21
C ALA A 51 -3.80 -4.10 -11.18
N ALA A 52 -4.82 -4.93 -10.95
CA ALA A 52 -5.13 -6.08 -11.82
C ALA A 52 -5.55 -5.68 -13.24
N THR A 53 -6.03 -4.45 -13.46
CA THR A 53 -6.41 -3.94 -14.79
C THR A 53 -5.30 -3.14 -15.47
N HIS A 54 -4.16 -2.89 -14.81
CA HIS A 54 -3.08 -2.04 -15.31
C HIS A 54 -1.72 -2.76 -15.31
N HIS A 55 -1.22 -3.09 -16.50
CA HIS A 55 0.01 -3.87 -16.69
C HIS A 55 1.28 -3.23 -16.07
N ASN A 56 1.32 -1.90 -15.92
CA ASN A 56 2.44 -1.17 -15.31
C ASN A 56 2.24 -0.87 -13.82
N VAL A 57 1.21 -1.43 -13.18
CA VAL A 57 0.86 -1.19 -11.78
C VAL A 57 0.98 -2.48 -10.97
N GLY A 58 1.78 -2.43 -9.90
CA GLY A 58 1.94 -3.51 -8.94
C GLY A 58 1.38 -3.18 -7.56
N ILE A 59 1.30 -4.21 -6.73
CA ILE A 59 0.91 -4.13 -5.32
C ILE A 59 2.11 -4.46 -4.44
N ILE A 60 2.31 -3.65 -3.40
CA ILE A 60 3.17 -3.96 -2.26
C ILE A 60 2.26 -4.23 -1.06
N ASP A 61 2.18 -5.49 -0.63
CA ASP A 61 1.17 -5.96 0.32
C ASP A 61 1.57 -5.79 1.79
N TRP A 62 1.61 -4.54 2.26
CA TRP A 62 1.83 -4.26 3.69
C TRP A 62 0.73 -4.83 4.59
N HIS A 63 -0.51 -4.87 4.11
CA HIS A 63 -1.64 -5.39 4.89
C HIS A 63 -1.44 -6.87 5.21
N GLY A 64 -1.08 -7.66 4.20
CA GLY A 64 -0.76 -9.08 4.36
C GLY A 64 0.52 -9.31 5.17
N LEU A 65 1.59 -8.57 4.87
CA LEU A 65 2.88 -8.75 5.55
C LEU A 65 2.85 -8.39 7.05
N SER A 66 2.08 -7.37 7.43
CA SER A 66 1.92 -6.98 8.84
C SER A 66 0.89 -7.83 9.59
N ASN A 67 0.16 -8.72 8.90
CA ASN A 67 -0.84 -9.53 9.55
C ASN A 67 -0.21 -10.53 10.53
N GLY A 68 -0.73 -10.56 11.77
CA GLY A 68 -0.16 -11.38 12.84
C GLY A 68 1.10 -10.80 13.49
N HIS A 69 1.55 -9.61 13.07
CA HIS A 69 2.72 -8.93 13.60
C HIS A 69 2.34 -7.63 14.31
N SER A 70 1.65 -7.74 15.45
CA SER A 70 1.26 -6.57 16.24
C SER A 70 2.46 -5.73 16.68
N GLU A 71 3.62 -6.35 16.86
CA GLU A 71 4.88 -5.69 17.22
C GLU A 71 5.40 -4.71 16.15
N TYR A 72 4.87 -4.76 14.93
CA TYR A 72 5.25 -3.81 13.86
C TYR A 72 4.58 -2.46 14.01
N LEU A 73 3.45 -2.38 14.73
CA LEU A 73 2.65 -1.18 14.86
C LEU A 73 2.59 -0.74 16.32
N THR A 74 2.48 0.56 16.56
CA THR A 74 2.14 1.09 17.88
C THR A 74 0.71 0.68 18.24
N ASP A 75 0.32 0.94 19.49
CA ASP A 75 -1.01 0.57 20.02
C ASP A 75 -2.18 1.20 19.25
N ASP A 76 -1.94 2.23 18.44
CA ASP A 76 -2.94 2.83 17.55
C ASP A 76 -3.24 1.99 16.29
N GLY A 77 -2.43 0.96 16.01
CA GLY A 77 -2.59 0.07 14.85
C GLY A 77 -2.22 0.70 13.51
N VAL A 78 -1.48 1.81 13.50
CA VAL A 78 -1.13 2.61 12.31
C VAL A 78 0.35 2.95 12.25
N HIS A 79 0.93 3.52 13.31
CA HIS A 79 2.31 4.00 13.26
C HIS A 79 3.31 2.86 13.44
N LEU A 80 4.41 2.91 12.70
CA LEU A 80 5.44 1.88 12.76
C LEU A 80 6.27 2.00 14.04
N THR A 81 6.54 0.86 14.68
CA THR A 81 7.51 0.75 15.77
C THR A 81 8.95 0.72 15.22
N PRO A 82 9.98 0.80 16.08
CA PRO A 82 11.36 0.51 15.69
C PRO A 82 11.57 -0.92 15.13
N ILE A 83 10.66 -1.86 15.41
CA ILE A 83 10.68 -3.23 14.85
C ILE A 83 10.00 -3.24 13.47
N GLY A 84 8.84 -2.58 13.33
CA GLY A 84 8.05 -2.56 12.09
C GLY A 84 8.66 -1.71 10.98
N GLY A 85 9.29 -0.58 11.32
CA GLY A 85 9.93 0.33 10.37
C GLY A 85 10.91 -0.36 9.41
N PRO A 86 11.89 -1.13 9.93
CA PRO A 86 12.78 -1.94 9.10
C PRO A 86 12.07 -2.97 8.21
N GLN A 87 10.99 -3.58 8.67
CA GLN A 87 10.24 -4.57 7.88
C GLN A 87 9.48 -3.91 6.73
N TYR A 88 8.83 -2.78 6.98
CA TYR A 88 8.18 -1.96 5.96
C TYR A 88 9.17 -1.53 4.88
N ALA A 89 10.34 -1.02 5.28
CA ALA A 89 11.40 -0.61 4.36
C ALA A 89 11.96 -1.80 3.55
N LYS A 90 12.18 -2.95 4.20
CA LYS A 90 12.65 -4.17 3.54
C LYS A 90 11.65 -4.67 2.49
N MET A 91 10.35 -4.68 2.81
CA MET A 91 9.29 -5.04 1.89
C MET A 91 9.31 -4.16 0.62
N ILE A 92 9.41 -2.83 0.81
CA ILE A 92 9.51 -1.88 -0.32
C ILE A 92 10.75 -2.15 -1.16
N ARG A 93 11.91 -2.34 -0.53
CA ARG A 93 13.17 -2.63 -1.23
C ARG A 93 13.05 -3.89 -2.09
N LEU A 94 12.53 -4.98 -1.54
CA LEU A 94 12.37 -6.25 -2.26
C LEU A 94 11.43 -6.12 -3.45
N ALA A 95 10.33 -5.37 -3.29
CA ALA A 95 9.37 -5.16 -4.37
C ALA A 95 9.95 -4.40 -5.58
N VAL A 96 10.93 -3.51 -5.36
CA VAL A 96 11.48 -2.64 -6.42
C VAL A 96 12.81 -3.14 -6.99
N CYS A 97 13.64 -3.80 -6.18
CA CYS A 97 14.98 -4.25 -6.60
C CYS A 97 15.02 -5.69 -7.13
N GLY A 98 13.88 -6.40 -7.12
CA GLY A 98 13.85 -7.85 -7.37
C GLY A 98 14.27 -8.61 -6.10
N GLY A 99 13.49 -9.64 -5.76
CA GLY A 99 13.87 -10.64 -4.76
C GLY A 99 14.76 -11.71 -5.35
#